data_AF-A0A941VEK4-F1
#
_entry.id   AF-A0A941VEK4-F1
#
_cell.length_a   1.000
_cell.length_b   1.000
_cell.length_c   1.000
_cell.angle_alpha   90.00
_cell.angle_beta   90.00
_cell.angle_gamma   90.00
#
_symmetry.space_group_name_H-M   'P 1'
#
loop_
_entity.id
_entity.type
_entity.pdbx_description
1 polymer ?
#
loop_
_entity_poly.entity_id
_entity_poly.type
_entity_poly.pdbx_seq_one_letter_code
_entity_poly.pdbx_strand_id
1 'polypeptide(L)'
;KLHFAIHGQTAAEVIVDRADHQKDNMGLTHWEGAPHGKIHKYDVSVAKNYLSEFELAQMQRIVSAYLDMAELQAMRRIPMTMQDWEERLSGFLKLWDRDILQDAGKVSAEIARAHAESEFEKYRVVQDRLFESDFDRLLKQIEGGNTPDSDKE
;
A
#
# COMPACT_ATOMS: atom_id res chain seq x y z
N LYS A 1 -12.32 -2.78 -8.13
CA LYS A 1 -13.03 -4.06 -7.88
C LYS A 1 -12.38 -4.86 -6.75
N LEU A 2 -11.07 -5.16 -6.79
CA LEU A 2 -10.40 -5.95 -5.74
C LEU A 2 -10.45 -5.32 -4.33
N HIS A 3 -10.12 -4.02 -4.20
CA HIS A 3 -10.28 -3.29 -2.93
C HIS A 3 -11.68 -3.49 -2.32
N PHE A 4 -12.71 -3.23 -3.13
CA PHE A 4 -14.09 -3.37 -2.69
C PHE A 4 -14.45 -4.80 -2.27
N ALA A 5 -13.98 -5.82 -3.00
CA ALA A 5 -14.23 -7.21 -2.68
C ALA A 5 -13.60 -7.67 -1.34
N ILE A 6 -12.57 -6.99 -0.86
CA ILE A 6 -11.85 -7.38 0.35
C ILE A 6 -12.42 -6.70 1.58
N HIS A 7 -12.72 -5.40 1.48
CA HIS A 7 -13.04 -4.56 2.64
C HIS A 7 -14.20 -3.58 2.38
N GLY A 8 -14.96 -3.73 1.29
CA GLY A 8 -16.20 -2.98 1.03
C GLY A 8 -16.02 -1.51 0.65
N GLN A 9 -14.79 -1.07 0.39
CA GLN A 9 -14.48 0.31 -0.03
C GLN A 9 -13.72 0.30 -1.35
N THR A 10 -13.93 1.32 -2.17
CA THR A 10 -13.07 1.59 -3.33
C THR A 10 -11.67 2.04 -2.86
N ALA A 11 -10.68 1.96 -3.76
CA ALA A 11 -9.33 2.44 -3.45
C ALA A 11 -9.31 3.92 -3.03
N ALA A 12 -10.14 4.74 -3.68
CA ALA A 12 -10.27 6.17 -3.37
C ALA A 12 -10.89 6.40 -1.97
N GLU A 13 -11.94 5.64 -1.64
CA GLU A 13 -12.56 5.69 -0.32
C GLU A 13 -11.61 5.26 0.79
N VAL A 14 -10.81 4.20 0.59
CA VAL A 14 -9.78 3.77 1.56
C VAL A 14 -8.80 4.89 1.86
N ILE A 15 -8.31 5.58 0.82
CA ILE A 15 -7.36 6.66 1.00
C ILE A 15 -7.98 7.80 1.81
N VAL A 16 -9.21 8.23 1.47
CA VAL A 16 -9.88 9.32 2.21
C VAL A 16 -10.17 8.94 3.66
N ASP A 17 -10.60 7.70 3.88
CA ASP A 17 -11.00 7.21 5.21
C ASP A 17 -9.79 6.96 6.13
N ARG A 18 -8.65 6.51 5.57
CA ARG A 18 -7.50 6.05 6.35
C ARG A 18 -6.34 7.04 6.40
N ALA A 19 -6.15 7.90 5.40
CA ALA A 19 -5.08 8.89 5.39
C ALA A 19 -5.35 10.02 6.39
N ASP A 20 -4.57 10.05 7.48
CA ASP A 20 -4.75 10.97 8.59
C ASP A 20 -3.40 11.35 9.20
N HIS A 21 -3.02 12.62 9.10
CA HIS A 21 -1.75 13.15 9.62
C HIS A 21 -1.60 13.06 11.14
N GLN A 22 -2.68 12.80 11.88
CA GLN A 22 -2.65 12.66 13.34
C GLN A 22 -2.30 11.24 13.79
N LYS A 23 -2.40 10.26 12.88
CA LYS A 23 -2.03 8.87 13.16
C LYS A 23 -0.54 8.64 12.94
N ASP A 24 -0.01 7.65 13.65
CA ASP A 24 1.33 7.13 13.39
C ASP A 24 1.46 6.73 11.92
N ASN A 25 2.56 7.14 11.28
CA ASN A 25 2.82 6.86 9.87
C ASN A 25 1.68 7.31 8.93
N MET A 26 0.89 8.30 9.32
CA MET A 26 -0.33 8.73 8.64
C MET A 26 -1.42 7.65 8.46
N GLY A 27 -1.35 6.56 9.22
CA GLY A 27 -2.19 5.38 9.03
C GLY A 27 -1.70 4.44 7.93
N LEU A 28 -0.52 4.67 7.33
CA LEU A 28 0.13 3.69 6.47
C LEU A 28 0.61 2.51 7.32
N THR A 29 0.41 1.32 6.77
CA THR A 29 0.88 0.05 7.32
C THR A 29 2.11 -0.45 6.57
N HIS A 30 2.24 -0.09 5.28
CA HIS A 30 3.32 -0.50 4.39
C HIS A 30 3.66 0.66 3.45
N TRP A 31 4.94 0.94 3.21
CA TRP A 31 5.43 1.93 2.24
C TRP A 31 6.86 1.60 1.82
N GLU A 32 7.39 2.31 0.83
CA GLU A 32 8.77 2.12 0.42
C GLU A 32 9.75 2.51 1.54
N GLY A 33 10.49 1.53 2.05
CA GLY A 33 11.41 1.72 3.18
C GLY A 33 10.80 1.45 4.57
N ALA A 34 9.53 1.03 4.66
CA ALA A 34 8.95 0.60 5.94
C ALA A 34 9.79 -0.49 6.66
N PRO A 35 9.84 -0.51 8.00
CA PRO A 35 9.20 0.43 8.94
C PRO A 35 10.06 1.64 9.30
N HIS A 36 11.31 1.73 8.82
CA HIS A 36 12.30 2.71 9.30
C HIS A 36 12.55 3.88 8.32
N GLY A 37 12.13 3.75 7.07
CA GLY A 37 12.27 4.76 6.03
C GLY A 37 11.20 5.84 6.12
N LYS A 38 11.51 7.02 5.57
CA LYS A 38 10.55 8.12 5.45
C LYS A 38 9.39 7.75 4.53
N ILE A 39 8.20 8.20 4.88
CA ILE A 39 7.04 8.20 3.99
C ILE A 39 7.25 9.29 2.95
N HIS A 40 7.03 8.95 1.69
CA HIS A 40 7.08 9.89 0.58
C HIS A 40 5.68 10.22 0.08
N LYS A 41 5.58 11.34 -0.64
CA LYS A 41 4.31 11.83 -1.20
C LYS A 41 3.65 10.83 -2.15
N TYR A 42 4.41 9.99 -2.84
CA TYR A 42 3.84 8.96 -3.71
C TYR A 42 3.24 7.81 -2.91
N ASP A 43 3.79 7.46 -1.74
CA ASP A 43 3.30 6.38 -0.89
C ASP A 43 1.89 6.65 -0.37
N VAL A 44 1.58 7.91 -0.04
CA VAL A 44 0.28 8.28 0.54
C VAL A 44 -0.88 8.18 -0.47
N SER A 45 -0.57 8.16 -1.77
CA SER A 45 -1.56 8.05 -2.83
C SER A 45 -1.93 6.60 -3.18
N VAL A 46 -1.25 5.62 -2.59
CA VAL A 46 -1.45 4.20 -2.90
C VAL A 46 -2.36 3.55 -1.85
N ALA A 47 -3.59 3.21 -2.23
CA ALA A 47 -4.56 2.61 -1.31
C ALA A 47 -4.07 1.32 -0.60
N LYS A 48 -3.27 0.49 -1.29
CA LYS A 48 -2.71 -0.75 -0.73
C LYS A 48 -1.88 -0.49 0.55
N ASN A 49 -1.25 0.68 0.64
CA ASN A 49 -0.36 1.04 1.74
C ASN A 49 -1.12 1.28 3.05
N TYR A 50 -2.44 1.46 2.98
CA TYR A 50 -3.33 1.61 4.14
C TYR A 50 -4.06 0.32 4.54
N LEU A 51 -3.77 -0.80 3.88
CA LEU A 51 -4.41 -2.08 4.16
C LEU A 51 -3.69 -2.83 5.27
N SER A 52 -4.44 -3.36 6.23
CA SER A 52 -3.89 -4.25 7.25
C SER A 52 -3.22 -5.49 6.64
N GLU A 53 -2.32 -6.13 7.40
CA GLU A 53 -1.68 -7.39 6.97
C GLU A 53 -2.71 -8.45 6.56
N PHE A 54 -3.83 -8.52 7.28
CA PHE A 54 -4.92 -9.44 6.95
C PHE A 54 -5.56 -9.10 5.60
N GLU A 55 -5.90 -7.83 5.36
CA GLU A 55 -6.47 -7.38 4.08
C GLU A 55 -5.50 -7.60 2.92
N LEU A 56 -4.21 -7.33 3.11
CA LEU A 56 -3.17 -7.58 2.11
C LEU A 56 -3.00 -9.08 1.83
N ALA A 57 -3.00 -9.93 2.85
CA ALA A 57 -2.91 -11.37 2.68
C ALA A 57 -4.14 -11.92 1.92
N GLN A 58 -5.33 -11.41 2.21
CA GLN A 58 -6.54 -11.75 1.44
C GLN A 58 -6.41 -11.27 -0.01
N MET A 59 -5.94 -10.04 -0.23
CA MET A 59 -5.70 -9.50 -1.57
C MET A 59 -4.75 -10.38 -2.37
N GLN A 60 -3.63 -10.74 -1.77
CA GLN A 60 -2.59 -11.54 -2.40
C GLN A 60 -3.13 -12.92 -2.81
N ARG A 61 -3.87 -13.60 -1.93
CA ARG A 61 -4.47 -14.90 -2.24
C ARG A 61 -5.45 -14.84 -3.40
N ILE A 62 -6.32 -13.82 -3.44
CA ILE A 62 -7.28 -13.61 -4.52
C ILE A 62 -6.56 -13.34 -5.84
N VAL A 63 -5.56 -12.45 -5.82
CA VAL A 63 -4.78 -12.11 -7.02
C VAL A 63 -4.00 -13.32 -7.54
N SER A 64 -3.32 -14.06 -6.66
CA SER A 64 -2.61 -15.28 -7.04
C SER A 64 -3.55 -16.32 -7.67
N ALA A 65 -4.67 -16.64 -7.02
CA ALA A 65 -5.63 -17.60 -7.56
C ALA A 65 -6.21 -17.15 -8.92
N TYR A 66 -6.40 -15.85 -9.11
CA TYR A 66 -6.85 -15.31 -10.39
C TYR A 66 -5.77 -15.42 -11.48
N LEU A 67 -4.49 -15.18 -11.14
CA LEU A 67 -3.37 -15.37 -12.07
C LEU A 67 -3.17 -16.83 -12.46
N ASP A 68 -3.30 -17.76 -11.51
CA ASP A 68 -3.23 -19.21 -11.80
C ASP A 68 -4.34 -19.63 -12.78
N MET A 69 -5.55 -19.09 -12.59
CA MET A 69 -6.66 -19.32 -13.51
C MET A 69 -6.37 -18.75 -14.91
N ALA A 70 -5.75 -17.56 -14.98
CA ALA A 70 -5.37 -16.95 -16.23
C ALA A 70 -4.28 -17.74 -16.97
N GLU A 71 -3.28 -18.24 -16.22
CA GLU A 71 -2.23 -19.10 -16.74
C GLU A 71 -2.78 -20.39 -17.35
N LEU A 72 -3.74 -21.05 -16.67
CA LEU A 72 -4.41 -22.24 -17.21
C LEU A 72 -5.14 -21.98 -18.54
N GLN A 73 -5.79 -20.82 -18.69
CA GLN A 73 -6.42 -20.45 -19.97
C GLN A 73 -5.39 -20.21 -21.07
N ALA A 74 -4.29 -19.53 -20.72
CA ALA A 74 -3.18 -19.28 -21.63
C ALA A 74 -2.53 -20.59 -22.11
N MET A 75 -2.28 -21.54 -21.20
CA MET A 75 -1.76 -22.87 -21.52
C MET A 75 -2.66 -23.64 -22.50
N ARG A 76 -3.98 -23.47 -22.37
CA ARG A 76 -4.97 -24.07 -23.27
C ARG A 76 -5.09 -23.35 -24.61
N ARG A 77 -4.34 -22.27 -24.83
CA ARG A 77 -4.39 -21.42 -26.03
C ARG A 77 -5.80 -20.91 -26.35
N ILE A 78 -6.59 -20.65 -25.31
CA ILE A 78 -7.92 -20.06 -25.46
C ILE A 78 -7.71 -18.55 -25.62
N PRO A 79 -7.98 -17.96 -26.80
CA PRO A 79 -7.87 -16.53 -26.97
C PRO A 79 -8.91 -15.83 -26.10
N MET A 80 -8.49 -14.77 -25.43
CA MET A 80 -9.30 -14.01 -24.49
C MET A 80 -9.09 -12.53 -24.70
N THR A 81 -10.18 -11.77 -24.74
CA THR A 81 -10.15 -10.30 -24.77
C THR A 81 -10.06 -9.73 -23.35
N MET A 82 -9.69 -8.45 -23.22
CA MET A 82 -9.71 -7.77 -21.92
C MET A 82 -11.11 -7.73 -21.28
N GLN A 83 -12.17 -7.69 -22.10
CA GLN A 83 -13.54 -7.76 -21.62
C GLN A 83 -13.86 -9.13 -21.03
N ASP A 84 -13.45 -10.22 -21.69
CA ASP A 84 -13.66 -11.58 -21.18
C ASP A 84 -12.96 -11.78 -19.82
N TRP A 85 -11.77 -11.19 -19.64
CA TRP A 85 -11.06 -11.19 -18.37
C TRP A 85 -11.83 -10.42 -17.29
N GLU A 86 -12.40 -9.26 -17.61
CA GLU A 86 -13.21 -8.49 -16.66
C GLU A 86 -14.45 -9.26 -16.19
N GLU A 87 -15.15 -9.92 -17.13
CA GLU A 87 -16.32 -10.73 -16.82
C GLU A 87 -15.95 -11.94 -15.95
N ARG A 88 -14.83 -12.62 -16.26
CA ARG A 88 -14.33 -13.74 -15.45
C ARG A 88 -13.88 -13.33 -14.07
N LEU A 89 -13.18 -12.19 -13.92
CA LEU A 89 -12.83 -11.65 -12.62
C LEU A 89 -14.09 -11.37 -11.80
N SER A 90 -15.11 -10.82 -12.43
CA SER A 90 -16.39 -10.57 -11.77
C SER A 90 -17.10 -11.88 -11.38
N GLY A 91 -17.05 -12.92 -12.21
CA GLY A 91 -17.57 -14.25 -11.84
C GLY A 91 -16.76 -14.89 -10.70
N PHE A 92 -15.44 -14.77 -10.74
CA PHE A 92 -14.52 -15.31 -9.73
C PHE A 92 -14.78 -14.71 -8.35
N LEU A 93 -14.93 -13.39 -8.26
CA LEU A 93 -15.22 -12.71 -6.99
C LEU A 93 -16.59 -13.10 -6.44
N LYS A 94 -17.62 -13.25 -7.29
CA LYS A 94 -18.95 -13.74 -6.88
C LYS A 94 -18.90 -15.16 -6.31
N LEU A 95 -18.14 -16.06 -6.94
CA LEU A 95 -18.00 -17.45 -6.50
C LEU A 95 -17.38 -17.56 -5.10
N TRP A 96 -16.57 -16.57 -4.72
CA TRP A 96 -15.91 -16.48 -3.41
C TRP A 96 -16.72 -15.70 -2.38
N ASP A 97 -18.03 -15.52 -2.61
CA ASP A 97 -18.95 -14.77 -1.76
C ASP A 97 -18.46 -13.36 -1.43
N ARG A 98 -17.76 -12.72 -2.39
CA ARG A 98 -17.31 -11.33 -2.24
C ARG A 98 -18.24 -10.38 -2.98
N ASP A 99 -18.57 -9.29 -2.30
CA ASP A 99 -19.32 -8.20 -2.91
C ASP A 99 -18.51 -7.56 -4.03
N ILE A 100 -19.19 -7.34 -5.15
CA ILE A 100 -18.60 -6.67 -6.30
C ILE A 100 -19.14 -5.26 -6.34
N LEU A 101 -18.23 -4.31 -6.48
CA LEU A 101 -18.54 -2.91 -6.70
C LEU A 101 -19.52 -2.78 -7.88
N GLN A 102 -20.75 -2.36 -7.59
CA GLN A 102 -21.82 -2.19 -8.59
C GLN A 102 -21.86 -0.76 -9.17
N ASP A 103 -21.23 0.20 -8.50
CA ASP A 103 -21.22 1.62 -8.87
C ASP A 103 -19.78 2.18 -8.93
N ALA A 104 -19.63 3.48 -9.19
CA ALA A 104 -18.31 4.12 -9.25
C ALA A 104 -17.70 4.40 -7.85
N GLY A 105 -18.36 4.03 -6.76
CA GLY A 105 -18.07 4.54 -5.42
C GLY A 105 -18.51 5.99 -5.23
N LYS A 106 -18.28 6.54 -4.03
CA LYS A 106 -18.67 7.90 -3.65
C LYS A 106 -17.57 8.94 -3.83
N VAL A 107 -16.32 8.49 -3.96
CA VAL A 107 -15.13 9.34 -3.95
C VAL A 107 -14.35 9.16 -5.24
N SER A 108 -13.99 10.27 -5.88
CA SER A 108 -13.13 10.24 -7.08
C SER A 108 -11.66 10.02 -6.70
N ALA A 109 -10.89 9.41 -7.61
CA ALA A 109 -9.45 9.21 -7.42
C ALA A 109 -8.69 10.54 -7.22
N GLU A 110 -9.12 11.61 -7.89
CA GLU A 110 -8.53 12.94 -7.77
C GLU A 110 -8.75 13.55 -6.39
N ILE A 111 -9.98 13.45 -5.85
CA ILE A 111 -10.31 13.93 -4.50
C ILE A 111 -9.50 13.15 -3.46
N ALA A 112 -9.44 11.83 -3.59
CA ALA A 112 -8.69 10.99 -2.68
C ALA A 112 -7.19 11.31 -2.67
N ARG A 113 -6.62 11.53 -3.86
CA ARG A 113 -5.22 11.94 -4.00
C ARG A 113 -4.97 13.31 -3.36
N ALA A 114 -5.81 14.29 -3.66
CA ALA A 114 -5.67 15.63 -3.09
C ALA A 114 -5.77 15.62 -1.56
N HIS A 115 -6.68 14.82 -0.99
CA HIS A 115 -6.81 14.61 0.45
C HIS A 115 -5.52 14.04 1.05
N ALA A 116 -5.03 12.91 0.53
CA ALA A 116 -3.81 12.28 1.05
C ALA A 116 -2.57 13.18 0.92
N GLU A 117 -2.43 13.89 -0.20
CA GLU A 117 -1.33 14.85 -0.38
C GLU A 117 -1.43 16.01 0.62
N SER A 118 -2.63 16.51 0.91
CA SER A 118 -2.84 17.57 1.91
C SER A 118 -2.50 17.11 3.33
N GLU A 119 -2.93 15.91 3.70
CA GLU A 119 -2.57 15.29 4.99
C GLU A 119 -1.05 15.06 5.09
N PHE A 120 -0.41 14.66 3.98
CA PHE A 120 1.04 14.45 3.94
C PHE A 120 1.83 15.72 4.19
N GLU A 121 1.41 16.86 3.63
CA GLU A 121 2.09 18.13 3.87
C GLU A 121 2.07 18.53 5.36
N LYS A 122 1.00 18.19 6.09
CA LYS A 122 0.90 18.39 7.54
C LYS A 122 1.82 17.41 8.28
N TYR A 123 1.78 16.13 7.91
CA TYR A 123 2.58 15.08 8.55
C TYR A 123 4.08 15.24 8.30
N ARG A 124 4.51 15.73 7.13
CA ARG A 124 5.93 15.89 6.77
C ARG A 124 6.70 16.68 7.82
N VAL A 125 6.08 17.72 8.39
CA VAL A 125 6.70 18.53 9.46
C VAL A 125 6.94 17.72 10.73
N VAL A 126 6.03 16.80 11.06
CA VAL A 126 6.18 15.89 12.21
C VAL A 126 7.25 14.83 11.90
N GLN A 127 7.20 14.23 10.71
CA GLN A 127 8.16 13.23 10.27
C GLN A 127 9.59 13.79 10.26
N ASP A 128 9.83 14.97 9.70
CA ASP A 128 11.17 15.56 9.62
C ASP A 128 11.75 15.94 10.98
N ARG A 129 10.89 16.19 11.98
CA ARG A 129 11.34 16.42 13.37
C ARG A 129 11.72 15.14 14.10
N LEU A 130 11.03 14.05 13.81
CA LEU A 130 11.22 12.76 14.47
C LEU A 130 12.27 11.88 13.75
N PHE A 131 12.52 12.14 12.47
CA PHE A 131 13.42 11.33 11.68
C PHE A 131 14.87 11.65 12.01
N GLU A 132 15.59 10.62 12.46
CA GLU A 132 17.03 10.64 12.64
C GLU A 132 17.68 9.98 11.42
N SER A 133 18.51 10.74 10.70
CA SER A 133 19.21 10.22 9.52
C SER A 133 20.26 9.20 9.90
N ASP A 134 20.57 8.26 9.00
CA ASP A 134 21.72 7.36 9.16
C ASP A 134 23.03 8.15 9.29
N PHE A 135 23.09 9.36 8.72
CA PHE A 135 24.21 10.29 8.93
C PHE A 135 24.26 10.82 10.36
N ASP A 136 23.11 11.18 10.94
CA ASP A 136 23.02 11.65 12.33
C ASP A 136 23.40 10.52 13.30
N ARG A 137 22.99 9.28 12.99
CA ARG A 137 23.38 8.08 13.72
C ARG A 137 24.89 7.83 13.62
N LEU A 138 25.46 7.96 12.43
CA LEU A 138 26.90 7.80 12.21
C LEU A 138 27.70 8.86 12.98
N LEU A 139 27.26 10.12 12.95
CA LEU A 139 27.87 11.19 13.74
C LEU A 139 27.81 10.87 15.24
N LYS A 140 26.66 10.46 15.77
CA LYS A 140 26.54 10.03 17.17
C LYS A 140 27.44 8.83 17.50
N GLN A 141 27.65 7.91 16.57
CA GLN A 141 28.52 6.76 16.76
C GLN A 141 30.01 7.15 16.75
N ILE A 142 30.39 8.13 15.94
CA ILE A 142 31.75 8.70 15.89
C ILE A 142 32.02 9.56 17.14
N GLU A 143 31.05 10.40 17.54
CA GLU A 143 31.14 11.25 18.74
C GLU A 143 31.05 10.43 20.05
N GLY A 144 30.37 9.29 20.01
CA GLY A 144 30.19 8.37 21.15
C GLY A 144 31.39 7.48 21.48
N GLY A 145 32.49 7.57 20.73
CA GLY A 145 33.76 6.91 21.08
C GLY A 145 33.72 5.38 20.96
N ASN A 146 33.77 4.87 19.73
CA ASN A 146 34.29 3.53 19.50
C ASN A 146 35.47 3.65 18.50
N THR A 147 36.62 4.09 19.00
CA THR A 147 37.89 3.72 18.40
C THR A 147 37.96 2.19 18.43
N PRO A 148 37.96 1.49 17.28
CA PRO A 148 38.42 0.11 17.29
C PRO A 148 39.86 0.16 17.77
N ASP A 149 40.11 -0.56 18.86
CA ASP A 149 41.42 -0.72 19.49
C ASP A 149 42.43 -1.19 18.43
N SER A 150 43.11 -0.23 17.81
CA SER A 150 44.33 -0.48 17.06
C SER A 150 45.44 -0.59 18.08
N ASP A 151 45.62 -1.77 18.66
CA ASP A 151 46.89 -2.25 19.21
C ASP A 151 46.75 -3.67 19.79
N LYS A 152 47.26 -4.68 19.06
CA LYS A 152 48.48 -5.42 19.43
C LYS A 152 48.74 -6.59 18.48
N GLU A 153 49.97 -6.56 17.97
CA GLU A 153 50.87 -7.64 17.47
C GLU A 153 50.32 -9.08 17.39
#